data_AF-X1HPU2-F1
#
_entry.id   AF-X1HPU2-F1
#
_cell.length_a   1.000
_cell.length_b   1.000
_cell.length_c   1.000
_cell.angle_alpha   90.00
_cell.angle_beta   90.00
_cell.angle_gamma   90.00
#
_symmetry.space_group_name_H-M   'P 1'
#
loop_
_entity.id
_entity.type
_entity.pdbx_description
1 polymer ?
#
loop_
_entity_poly.entity_id
_entity_poly.type
_entity_poly.pdbx_seq_one_letter_code
_entity_poly.pdbx_strand_id
1 'polypeptide(L)'
;ATGESMPIRKKEGDKAIGATVNQHGLLKVKATKVGKDTFLSQVIKMVEECQGSKVPIQEFADRVTSWFVPTILIVAALTFIFWLIFPDALKVVGVWATSFLPWVNPNLGIFTLAIFATVAVLVIACPCALGLATPTALMVGSGMGAENGILIREGAAIQTLKDVHTVVFDKTGTITKGKPGVTDIIPAKGFKVEEVLGLAASVEIGSEHPLGQAMVKQAKEKGIRLVEPKGFQAIFGKGVKAKVDDKEVLVGSRKLVVQTRGANLMEAELKRLEQEAKTA
;
A
#
# COMPACT_ATOMS: atom_id res chain seq x y z
N ALA A 1 -7.99 5.81 11.33
CA ALA A 1 -7.10 6.65 12.16
C ALA A 1 -5.97 5.84 12.79
N THR A 2 -6.25 4.74 13.50
CA THR A 2 -5.22 3.92 14.18
C THR A 2 -4.92 2.59 13.49
N GLY A 3 -5.67 2.19 12.46
CA GLY A 3 -5.54 0.87 11.81
C GLY A 3 -6.15 -0.30 12.62
N GLU A 4 -6.46 -0.07 13.90
CA GLU A 4 -7.09 -1.06 14.77
C GLU A 4 -8.58 -1.25 14.45
N SER A 5 -9.01 -2.51 14.30
CA SER A 5 -10.42 -2.86 14.01
C SER A 5 -11.32 -2.80 15.25
N MET A 6 -10.73 -2.84 16.44
CA MET A 6 -11.46 -2.93 17.70
C MET A 6 -11.77 -1.53 18.25
N PRO A 7 -13.05 -1.22 18.56
CA PRO A 7 -13.42 0.06 19.17
C PRO A 7 -12.68 0.29 20.50
N ILE A 8 -12.10 1.47 20.67
CA ILE A 8 -11.37 1.86 21.88
C ILE A 8 -12.29 2.65 22.81
N ARG A 9 -12.35 2.28 24.09
CA ARG A 9 -13.12 3.01 25.11
C ARG A 9 -12.56 4.41 25.30
N LYS A 10 -13.45 5.41 25.35
CA LYS A 10 -13.12 6.78 25.75
C LYS A 10 -13.79 7.13 27.08
N LYS A 11 -13.04 7.81 27.94
CA LYS A 11 -13.49 8.37 29.21
C LYS A 11 -13.23 9.87 29.23
N GLU A 12 -13.75 10.55 30.24
CA GLU A 12 -13.47 11.96 30.47
C GLU A 12 -11.95 12.20 30.60
N GLY A 13 -11.46 13.22 29.88
CA GLY A 13 -10.02 13.52 29.76
C GLY A 13 -9.32 12.84 28.57
N ASP A 14 -9.89 11.81 27.96
CA ASP A 14 -9.27 11.14 26.80
C ASP A 14 -9.39 11.99 25.53
N LYS A 15 -8.34 11.92 24.69
CA LYS A 15 -8.36 12.54 23.36
C LYS A 15 -9.24 11.74 22.39
N ALA A 16 -10.10 12.44 21.66
CA ALA A 16 -10.83 11.91 20.51
C ALA A 16 -10.21 12.45 19.21
N ILE A 17 -10.15 11.61 18.17
CA ILE A 17 -9.58 11.99 16.88
C ILE A 17 -10.74 12.32 15.92
N GLY A 18 -10.62 13.41 15.17
CA GLY A 18 -11.62 13.75 14.14
C GLY A 18 -11.77 12.63 13.11
N ALA A 19 -12.99 12.45 12.59
CA ALA A 19 -13.39 11.39 11.66
C ALA A 19 -13.37 9.94 12.22
N THR A 20 -13.20 9.74 13.54
CA THR A 20 -13.53 8.44 14.16
C THR A 20 -15.03 8.32 14.43
N VAL A 21 -15.58 7.13 14.25
CA VAL A 21 -17.01 6.85 14.48
C VAL A 21 -17.24 6.50 15.94
N ASN A 22 -18.14 7.23 16.60
CA ASN A 22 -18.63 6.83 17.92
C ASN A 22 -19.62 5.67 17.76
N GLN A 23 -19.33 4.53 18.39
CA GLN A 23 -20.17 3.33 18.26
C GLN A 23 -21.33 3.34 19.26
N HIS A 24 -21.04 3.54 20.55
CA HIS A 24 -22.04 3.40 21.61
C HIS A 24 -22.00 4.57 22.59
N GLY A 25 -23.18 5.01 23.04
CA GLY A 25 -23.35 6.04 24.05
C GLY A 25 -23.26 7.48 23.52
N LEU A 26 -23.55 8.44 24.39
CA LEU A 26 -23.49 9.87 24.08
C LEU A 26 -22.15 10.45 24.54
N LEU A 27 -21.45 11.14 23.63
CA LEU A 27 -20.15 11.76 23.87
C LEU A 27 -20.27 13.27 23.69
N LYS A 28 -19.91 14.03 24.72
CA LYS A 28 -19.66 15.47 24.61
C LYS A 28 -18.16 15.67 24.52
N VAL A 29 -17.71 16.33 23.45
CA VAL A 29 -16.28 16.47 23.15
C VAL A 29 -15.93 17.94 23.08
N LYS A 30 -14.89 18.36 23.81
CA LYS A 30 -14.31 19.70 23.66
C LYS A 30 -13.37 19.70 22.47
N ALA A 31 -13.66 20.52 21.47
CA ALA A 31 -12.77 20.69 20.32
C ALA A 31 -11.44 21.31 20.78
N THR A 32 -10.33 20.59 20.58
CA THR A 32 -8.97 21.05 20.90
C THR A 32 -8.14 21.42 19.68
N LYS A 33 -8.45 20.81 18.52
CA LYS A 33 -7.88 21.13 17.21
C LYS A 33 -8.99 21.13 16.17
N VAL A 34 -9.02 22.14 15.29
CA VAL A 34 -10.05 22.31 14.25
C VAL A 34 -9.42 22.70 12.92
N GLY A 35 -10.13 22.46 11.81
CA GLY A 35 -9.63 22.75 10.47
C GLY A 35 -8.28 22.09 10.17
N LYS A 36 -7.29 22.91 9.77
CA LYS A 36 -5.95 22.47 9.32
C LYS A 36 -5.14 21.76 10.42
N ASP A 37 -5.47 21.98 11.68
CA ASP A 37 -4.76 21.37 12.81
C ASP A 37 -5.28 19.98 13.18
N THR A 38 -6.35 19.51 12.53
CA THR A 38 -6.89 18.18 12.76
C THR A 38 -5.93 17.10 12.28
N PHE A 39 -5.98 15.93 12.92
CA PHE A 39 -5.19 14.77 12.50
C PHE A 39 -5.41 14.43 11.02
N LEU A 40 -6.66 14.46 10.55
CA LEU A 40 -7.00 14.18 9.16
C LEU A 40 -6.36 15.20 8.20
N SER A 41 -6.44 16.50 8.52
CA SER A 41 -5.79 17.53 7.70
C SER A 41 -4.27 17.40 7.66
N GLN A 42 -3.64 16.98 8.76
CA GLN A 42 -2.20 16.69 8.77
C GLN A 42 -1.86 15.48 7.88
N VAL A 43 -2.68 14.43 7.89
CA VAL A 43 -2.52 13.28 6.98
C VAL A 43 -2.68 13.71 5.52
N ILE A 44 -3.70 14.50 5.19
CA ILE A 44 -3.91 15.03 3.83
C ILE A 44 -2.70 15.86 3.41
N LYS A 45 -2.23 16.77 4.27
CA LYS A 45 -1.05 17.61 3.99
C LYS A 45 0.21 16.78 3.73
N MET A 46 0.47 15.75 4.54
CA MET A 46 1.59 14.83 4.31
C MET A 46 1.46 14.10 2.97
N VAL A 47 0.25 13.68 2.58
CA VAL A 47 0.00 13.04 1.29
C VAL A 47 0.22 14.02 0.13
N GLU A 48 -0.26 15.26 0.24
CA GLU A 48 -0.06 16.32 -0.75
C GLU A 48 1.42 16.70 -0.91
N GLU A 49 2.15 16.83 0.21
CA GLU A 49 3.60 17.09 0.22
C GLU A 49 4.37 15.95 -0.49
N CYS A 50 3.93 14.70 -0.34
CA CYS A 50 4.51 13.56 -1.05
C CYS A 50 4.11 13.49 -2.54
N GLN A 51 2.91 13.97 -2.92
CA GLN A 51 2.44 13.97 -4.32
C GLN A 51 3.08 15.06 -5.18
N GLY A 52 3.70 16.08 -4.58
CA GLY A 52 4.36 17.18 -5.29
C GLY A 52 5.79 16.90 -5.78
N SER A 53 6.35 15.71 -5.51
CA SER A 53 7.72 15.38 -5.90
C SER A 53 7.82 14.98 -7.38
N LYS A 54 8.77 15.57 -8.11
CA LYS A 54 9.07 15.19 -9.49
C LYS A 54 9.46 13.70 -9.59
N VAL A 55 8.96 13.04 -10.63
CA VAL A 55 9.22 11.63 -10.90
C VAL A 55 10.67 11.44 -11.40
N PRO A 56 11.46 10.48 -10.85
CA PRO A 56 12.90 10.35 -11.09
C PRO A 56 13.35 10.18 -12.55
N ILE A 57 12.55 9.62 -13.46
CA ILE A 57 13.05 9.33 -14.83
C ILE A 57 13.14 10.56 -15.73
N GLN A 58 12.41 11.63 -15.43
CA GLN A 58 12.62 12.88 -16.16
C GLN A 58 14.06 13.35 -15.94
N GLU A 59 14.65 13.08 -14.77
CA GLU A 59 16.05 13.41 -14.47
C GLU A 59 17.06 12.56 -15.25
N PHE A 60 16.80 11.30 -15.58
CA PHE A 60 17.75 10.49 -16.35
C PHE A 60 17.86 10.99 -17.79
N ALA A 61 16.72 11.18 -18.46
CA ALA A 61 16.68 11.74 -19.81
C ALA A 61 17.26 13.17 -19.84
N ASP A 62 16.91 14.00 -18.84
CA ASP A 62 17.45 15.36 -18.71
C ASP A 62 18.95 15.35 -18.44
N ARG A 63 19.46 14.42 -17.61
CA ARG A 63 20.90 14.27 -17.31
C ARG A 63 21.68 13.82 -18.54
N VAL A 64 21.19 12.82 -19.27
CA VAL A 64 21.82 12.40 -20.52
C VAL A 64 21.84 13.56 -21.51
N THR A 65 20.71 14.24 -21.70
CA THR A 65 20.58 15.39 -22.60
C THR A 65 21.51 16.55 -22.20
N SER A 66 21.67 16.82 -20.89
CA SER A 66 22.52 17.88 -20.36
C SER A 66 24.00 17.72 -20.69
N TRP A 67 24.49 16.49 -20.84
CA TRP A 67 25.85 16.19 -21.28
C TRP A 67 25.94 16.00 -22.79
N PHE A 68 24.93 15.37 -23.38
CA PHE A 68 24.89 15.00 -24.79
C PHE A 68 24.80 16.22 -25.71
N VAL A 69 23.90 17.17 -25.41
CA VAL A 69 23.69 18.36 -26.26
C VAL A 69 24.95 19.23 -26.36
N PRO A 70 25.62 19.62 -25.25
CA PRO A 70 26.87 20.38 -25.35
C PRO A 70 27.97 19.61 -26.08
N THR A 71 28.08 18.29 -25.85
CA THR A 71 29.08 17.46 -26.51
C THR A 71 28.91 17.47 -28.03
N ILE A 72 27.67 17.31 -28.51
CA ILE A 72 27.38 17.33 -29.95
C ILE A 72 27.66 18.71 -30.56
N LEU A 73 27.31 19.79 -29.87
CA LEU A 73 27.59 21.14 -30.34
C LEU A 73 29.10 21.38 -30.47
N ILE A 74 29.89 20.90 -29.52
CA ILE A 74 31.36 20.96 -29.58
C ILE A 74 31.87 20.14 -30.77
N VAL A 75 31.41 18.90 -30.94
CA VAL A 75 31.82 18.04 -32.08
C VAL A 75 31.42 18.65 -33.42
N ALA A 76 30.24 19.25 -33.52
CA ALA A 76 29.77 19.93 -34.72
C ALA A 76 30.64 21.17 -35.03
N ALA A 77 30.95 21.99 -34.02
CA ALA A 77 31.83 23.15 -34.18
C ALA A 77 33.25 22.75 -34.58
N LEU A 78 33.80 21.69 -33.96
CA LEU A 78 35.10 21.12 -34.33
C LEU A 78 35.07 20.61 -35.76
N THR A 79 34.02 19.88 -36.16
CA THR A 79 33.85 19.38 -37.53
C THR A 79 33.85 20.52 -38.54
N PHE A 80 33.14 21.61 -38.24
CA PHE A 80 33.13 22.82 -39.06
C PHE A 80 34.54 23.43 -39.21
N ILE A 81 35.24 23.63 -38.09
CA ILE A 81 36.58 24.22 -38.06
C ILE A 81 37.59 23.34 -38.80
N PHE A 82 37.54 22.02 -38.61
CA PHE A 82 38.44 21.07 -39.28
C PHE A 82 38.26 21.11 -40.79
N TRP A 83 37.02 21.20 -41.29
CA TRP A 83 36.75 21.37 -42.72
C TRP A 83 37.29 22.68 -43.30
N LEU A 84 37.39 23.74 -42.50
CA LEU A 84 37.97 25.02 -42.94
C LEU A 84 39.50 25.02 -42.93
N ILE A 85 40.13 24.40 -41.92
CA ILE A 85 41.60 24.43 -41.75
C ILE A 85 42.29 23.37 -42.63
N PHE A 86 41.68 22.19 -42.82
CA PHE A 86 42.29 21.06 -43.53
C PHE A 86 41.41 20.53 -44.69
N PRO A 87 41.10 21.38 -45.70
CA PRO A 87 40.18 21.01 -46.77
C PRO A 87 40.68 19.84 -47.62
N ASP A 88 41.98 19.78 -47.93
CA ASP A 88 42.50 18.76 -48.84
C ASP A 88 42.57 17.36 -48.20
N ALA A 89 42.83 17.28 -46.89
CA ALA A 89 42.77 16.02 -46.15
C ALA A 89 41.32 15.49 -46.06
N LEU A 90 40.35 16.38 -45.85
CA LEU A 90 38.94 15.99 -45.70
C LEU A 90 38.23 15.75 -47.04
N LYS A 91 38.68 16.36 -48.13
CA LYS A 91 38.21 16.02 -49.48
C LYS A 91 38.46 14.56 -49.84
N VAL A 92 39.55 13.94 -49.37
CA VAL A 92 39.77 12.49 -49.57
C VAL A 92 38.64 11.68 -48.94
N VAL A 93 38.23 12.05 -47.72
CA VAL A 93 37.08 11.44 -47.04
C VAL A 93 35.77 11.74 -47.77
N GLY A 94 35.61 12.96 -48.31
CA GLY A 94 34.45 13.34 -49.12
C GLY A 94 34.32 12.54 -50.42
N VAL A 95 35.43 12.30 -51.12
CA VAL A 95 35.49 11.45 -52.33
C VAL A 95 35.19 10.01 -51.98
N TRP A 96 35.75 9.48 -50.88
CA TRP A 96 35.37 8.16 -50.37
C TRP A 96 33.86 8.09 -50.02
N ALA A 97 33.31 9.16 -49.43
CA ALA A 97 31.89 9.25 -49.09
C ALA A 97 30.96 9.19 -50.31
N THR A 98 31.40 9.70 -51.47
CA THR A 98 30.60 9.60 -52.71
C THR A 98 30.33 8.17 -53.15
N SER A 99 31.17 7.21 -52.74
CA SER A 99 30.97 5.80 -53.08
C SER A 99 29.72 5.19 -52.42
N PHE A 100 29.20 5.79 -51.34
CA PHE A 100 28.02 5.30 -50.63
C PHE A 100 26.95 6.37 -50.37
N LEU A 101 27.24 7.67 -50.57
CA LEU A 101 26.29 8.79 -50.46
C LEU A 101 26.20 9.56 -51.79
N PRO A 102 25.19 9.29 -52.63
CA PRO A 102 25.05 9.90 -53.96
C PRO A 102 24.87 11.43 -53.95
N TRP A 103 24.45 11.99 -52.81
CA TRP A 103 24.18 13.42 -52.62
C TRP A 103 25.40 14.23 -52.17
N VAL A 104 26.56 13.61 -51.98
CA VAL A 104 27.81 14.30 -51.63
C VAL A 104 28.51 14.75 -52.91
N ASN A 105 28.67 16.06 -53.10
CA ASN A 105 29.40 16.61 -54.24
C ASN A 105 30.73 17.26 -53.77
N PRO A 106 31.88 16.57 -53.93
CA PRO A 106 33.18 17.08 -53.46
C PRO A 106 33.69 18.30 -54.24
N ASN A 107 33.05 18.66 -55.37
CA ASN A 107 33.38 19.86 -56.15
C ASN A 107 32.72 21.14 -55.62
N LEU A 108 31.93 21.05 -54.53
CA LEU A 108 31.36 22.21 -53.87
C LEU A 108 32.44 23.03 -53.14
N GLY A 109 32.16 24.32 -52.92
CA GLY A 109 33.04 25.19 -52.14
C GLY A 109 33.28 24.65 -50.73
N ILE A 110 34.48 24.90 -50.20
CA ILE A 110 34.93 24.41 -48.88
C ILE A 110 33.94 24.78 -47.77
N PHE A 111 33.42 26.01 -47.80
CA PHE A 111 32.44 26.50 -46.83
C PHE A 111 31.12 25.72 -46.88
N THR A 112 30.63 25.40 -48.08
CA THR A 112 29.42 24.61 -48.29
C THR A 112 29.58 23.19 -47.77
N LEU A 113 30.74 22.57 -48.04
CA LEU A 113 31.06 21.23 -47.53
C LEU A 113 31.15 21.21 -46.00
N ALA A 114 31.76 22.24 -45.40
CA ALA A 114 31.83 22.39 -43.95
C ALA A 114 30.44 22.49 -43.30
N ILE A 115 29.53 23.28 -43.90
CA ILE A 115 28.13 23.37 -43.44
C ILE A 115 27.43 22.02 -43.56
N PHE A 116 27.56 21.33 -44.70
CA PHE A 116 26.92 20.02 -44.89
C PHE A 116 27.41 18.99 -43.87
N ALA A 117 28.72 18.92 -43.62
CA ALA A 117 29.28 18.03 -42.62
C ALA A 117 28.77 18.35 -41.21
N THR A 118 28.69 19.64 -40.86
CA THR A 118 28.19 20.10 -39.56
C THR A 118 26.71 19.76 -39.37
N VAL A 119 25.88 20.04 -40.37
CA VAL A 119 24.44 19.69 -40.33
C VAL A 119 24.25 18.17 -40.26
N ALA A 120 25.05 17.39 -41.00
CA ALA A 120 24.98 15.93 -40.95
C ALA A 120 25.29 15.40 -39.54
N VAL A 121 26.32 15.94 -38.86
CA VAL A 121 26.64 15.59 -37.46
C VAL A 121 25.45 15.90 -36.54
N LEU A 122 24.85 17.09 -36.66
CA LEU A 122 23.71 17.49 -35.83
C LEU A 122 22.48 16.60 -36.06
N VAL A 123 22.18 16.26 -37.32
CA VAL A 123 21.01 15.44 -37.69
C VAL A 123 21.17 14.00 -37.21
N ILE A 124 22.34 13.39 -37.44
CA ILE A 124 22.62 12.00 -37.04
C ILE A 124 22.61 11.84 -35.52
N ALA A 125 23.00 12.90 -34.79
CA ALA A 125 23.08 12.86 -33.34
C ALA A 125 21.71 12.98 -32.63
N CYS A 126 20.61 13.23 -33.34
CA CYS A 126 19.29 13.39 -32.71
C CYS A 126 18.80 12.06 -32.06
N PRO A 127 18.61 11.99 -30.73
CA PRO A 127 18.33 10.74 -30.03
C PRO A 127 16.82 10.44 -30.00
N CYS A 128 16.16 10.37 -31.16
CA CYS A 128 14.70 10.20 -31.27
C CYS A 128 14.15 8.99 -30.50
N ALA A 129 14.90 7.88 -30.47
CA ALA A 129 14.49 6.65 -29.79
C ALA A 129 14.53 6.76 -28.25
N LEU A 130 15.39 7.63 -27.70
CA LEU A 130 15.58 7.76 -26.25
C LEU A 130 14.31 8.25 -25.56
N GLY A 131 13.57 9.17 -26.20
CA GLY A 131 12.33 9.75 -25.66
C GLY A 131 11.17 8.75 -25.59
N LEU A 132 11.17 7.70 -26.41
CA LEU A 132 10.10 6.70 -26.48
C LEU A 132 10.40 5.41 -25.71
N ALA A 133 11.69 5.08 -25.51
CA ALA A 133 12.09 3.83 -24.86
C ALA A 133 11.45 3.66 -23.46
N THR A 134 11.52 4.68 -22.61
CA THR A 134 10.97 4.66 -21.25
C THR A 134 9.44 4.51 -21.22
N PRO A 135 8.64 5.38 -21.87
CA PRO A 135 7.18 5.28 -21.79
C PRO A 135 6.67 3.95 -22.37
N THR A 136 7.28 3.43 -23.43
CA THR A 136 6.91 2.12 -23.99
C THR A 136 7.16 1.00 -22.98
N ALA A 137 8.34 0.98 -22.34
CA ALA A 137 8.66 -0.03 -21.32
C ALA A 137 7.71 0.05 -20.10
N LEU A 138 7.40 1.26 -19.63
CA LEU A 138 6.46 1.46 -18.53
C LEU A 138 5.03 1.04 -18.88
N MET A 139 4.57 1.34 -20.09
CA MET A 139 3.24 0.97 -20.56
C MET A 139 3.07 -0.54 -20.63
N VAL A 140 4.03 -1.24 -21.26
CA VAL A 140 4.01 -2.71 -21.35
C VAL A 140 4.14 -3.33 -19.95
N GLY A 141 5.08 -2.86 -19.13
CA GLY A 141 5.28 -3.37 -17.77
C GLY A 141 4.06 -3.19 -16.86
N SER A 142 3.38 -2.04 -16.96
CA SER A 142 2.13 -1.80 -16.22
C SER A 142 1.00 -2.72 -16.69
N GLY A 143 0.89 -2.95 -18.00
CA GLY A 143 -0.07 -3.90 -18.58
C GLY A 143 0.16 -5.32 -18.06
N MET A 144 1.42 -5.79 -18.09
CA MET A 144 1.80 -7.09 -17.54
C MET A 144 1.50 -7.20 -16.03
N GLY A 145 1.73 -6.13 -15.26
CA GLY A 145 1.36 -6.09 -13.85
C GLY A 145 -0.15 -6.27 -13.63
N ALA A 146 -0.97 -5.58 -14.43
CA ALA A 146 -2.42 -5.66 -14.34
C ALA A 146 -2.95 -7.07 -14.67
N GLU A 147 -2.36 -7.76 -15.64
CA GLU A 147 -2.69 -9.17 -15.96
C GLU A 147 -2.42 -10.12 -14.77
N ASN A 148 -1.53 -9.74 -13.85
CA ASN A 148 -1.19 -10.48 -12.65
C ASN A 148 -1.85 -9.92 -11.37
N GLY A 149 -2.84 -9.04 -11.51
CA GLY A 149 -3.57 -8.44 -10.37
C GLY A 149 -2.80 -7.35 -9.63
N ILE A 150 -1.71 -6.84 -10.18
CA ILE A 150 -0.90 -5.76 -9.62
C ILE A 150 -1.24 -4.47 -10.37
N LEU A 151 -2.04 -3.61 -9.72
CA LEU A 151 -2.47 -2.35 -10.31
C LEU A 151 -1.49 -1.23 -9.95
N ILE A 152 -0.75 -0.77 -10.96
CA ILE A 152 0.28 0.28 -10.81
C ILE A 152 -0.32 1.60 -11.28
N ARG A 153 -0.54 2.53 -10.34
CA ARG A 153 -1.18 3.83 -10.63
C ARG A 153 -0.23 4.87 -11.21
N GLU A 154 1.05 4.77 -10.88
CA GLU A 154 2.07 5.74 -11.26
C GLU A 154 3.28 5.00 -11.86
N GLY A 155 3.77 5.44 -13.02
CA GLY A 155 4.95 4.83 -13.66
C GLY A 155 6.21 4.94 -12.80
N ALA A 156 6.29 5.96 -11.94
CA ALA A 156 7.35 6.13 -10.93
C ALA A 156 7.46 4.91 -10.00
N ALA A 157 6.33 4.29 -9.64
CA ALA A 157 6.29 3.19 -8.71
C ALA A 157 7.07 1.97 -9.22
N ILE A 158 7.06 1.70 -10.54
CA ILE A 158 7.82 0.60 -11.14
C ILE A 158 9.32 0.77 -10.90
N GLN A 159 9.80 2.01 -10.99
CA GLN A 159 11.21 2.32 -10.84
C GLN A 159 11.63 2.28 -9.38
N THR A 160 10.86 2.93 -8.51
CA THR A 160 11.13 2.90 -7.07
C THR A 160 11.10 1.47 -6.54
N LEU A 161 10.18 0.62 -7.04
CA LEU A 161 10.05 -0.77 -6.62
C LEU A 161 11.34 -1.58 -6.86
N LYS A 162 12.13 -1.25 -7.89
CA LYS A 162 13.45 -1.87 -8.14
C LYS A 162 14.42 -1.65 -6.96
N ASP A 163 14.33 -0.48 -6.32
CA ASP A 163 15.25 -0.06 -5.26
C ASP A 163 14.66 -0.29 -3.85
N VAL A 164 13.50 -0.95 -3.75
CA VAL A 164 12.91 -1.31 -2.45
C VAL A 164 13.64 -2.50 -1.85
N HIS A 165 14.22 -2.31 -0.66
CA HIS A 165 14.94 -3.35 0.09
C HIS A 165 14.14 -3.90 1.27
N THR A 166 13.08 -3.20 1.69
CA THR A 166 12.31 -3.52 2.87
C THR A 166 10.84 -3.29 2.59
N VAL A 167 10.02 -4.32 2.85
CA VAL A 167 8.57 -4.25 2.73
C VAL A 167 7.98 -4.34 4.13
N VAL A 168 7.29 -3.29 4.54
CA VAL A 168 6.55 -3.25 5.81
C VAL A 168 5.09 -3.48 5.50
N PHE A 169 4.54 -4.57 6.01
CA PHE A 169 3.14 -4.91 5.83
C PHE A 169 2.30 -4.39 6.98
N ASP A 170 1.15 -3.79 6.66
CA ASP A 170 0.10 -3.62 7.67
C ASP A 170 -0.47 -5.00 8.04
N LYS A 171 -0.83 -5.21 9.30
CA LYS A 171 -1.35 -6.51 9.74
C LYS A 171 -2.81 -6.67 9.30
N THR A 172 -3.61 -5.65 9.57
CA THR A 172 -5.06 -5.73 9.48
C THR A 172 -5.52 -5.45 8.06
N GLY A 173 -6.14 -6.43 7.39
CA GLY A 173 -6.63 -6.25 6.02
C GLY A 173 -5.58 -6.39 4.91
N THR A 174 -4.29 -6.54 5.25
CA THR A 174 -3.23 -6.92 4.30
C THR A 174 -2.76 -8.36 4.57
N ILE A 175 -2.15 -8.65 5.73
CA ILE A 175 -1.77 -10.03 6.08
C ILE A 175 -3.00 -10.84 6.51
N THR A 176 -3.90 -10.21 7.26
CA THR A 176 -5.08 -10.87 7.83
C THR A 176 -6.31 -10.62 6.98
N LYS A 177 -7.27 -11.55 7.02
CA LYS A 177 -8.57 -11.43 6.35
C LYS A 177 -9.46 -10.29 6.87
N GLY A 178 -9.04 -9.57 7.91
CA GLY A 178 -9.77 -8.46 8.53
C GLY A 178 -11.09 -8.87 9.21
N LYS A 179 -11.35 -10.17 9.35
CA LYS A 179 -12.57 -10.73 9.96
C LYS A 179 -12.17 -11.77 11.00
N PRO A 180 -12.59 -11.64 12.26
CA PRO A 180 -12.36 -12.66 13.27
C PRO A 180 -13.10 -13.95 12.90
N GLY A 181 -12.49 -15.07 13.23
CA GLY A 181 -13.07 -16.40 13.08
C GLY A 181 -12.69 -17.25 14.29
N VAL A 182 -13.58 -18.14 14.68
CA VAL A 182 -13.30 -19.07 15.79
C VAL A 182 -12.42 -20.19 15.28
N THR A 183 -11.23 -20.33 15.85
CA THR A 183 -10.23 -21.34 15.46
C THR A 183 -10.27 -22.57 16.37
N ASP A 184 -10.39 -22.35 17.69
CA ASP A 184 -10.28 -23.39 18.71
C ASP A 184 -11.48 -23.30 19.66
N ILE A 185 -12.00 -24.46 20.06
CA ILE A 185 -13.04 -24.56 21.09
C ILE A 185 -12.59 -25.66 22.04
N ILE A 186 -12.25 -25.28 23.26
CA ILE A 186 -11.67 -26.17 24.25
C ILE A 186 -12.65 -26.34 25.41
N PRO A 187 -13.42 -27.44 25.44
CA PRO A 187 -14.42 -27.63 26.47
C PRO A 187 -13.79 -28.09 27.79
N ALA A 188 -14.38 -27.65 28.91
CA ALA A 188 -14.09 -28.21 30.22
C ALA A 188 -14.55 -29.67 30.33
N LYS A 189 -13.97 -30.44 31.26
CA LYS A 189 -14.37 -31.83 31.51
C LYS A 189 -15.89 -31.91 31.75
N GLY A 190 -16.57 -32.75 30.98
CA GLY A 190 -18.03 -32.93 31.05
C GLY A 190 -18.84 -32.11 30.05
N PHE A 191 -18.21 -31.20 29.29
CA PHE A 191 -18.87 -30.45 28.21
C PHE A 191 -18.44 -30.94 26.83
N LYS A 192 -19.35 -30.88 25.87
CA LYS A 192 -19.05 -31.12 24.44
C LYS A 192 -18.75 -29.79 23.73
N VAL A 193 -17.97 -29.87 22.66
CA VAL A 193 -17.60 -28.70 21.84
C VAL A 193 -18.84 -27.97 21.31
N GLU A 194 -19.82 -28.73 20.82
CA GLU A 194 -21.06 -28.20 20.24
C GLU A 194 -21.92 -27.51 21.31
N GLU A 195 -21.92 -28.03 22.54
CA GLU A 195 -22.66 -27.42 23.65
C GLU A 195 -22.03 -26.09 24.06
N VAL A 196 -20.69 -26.04 24.17
CA VAL A 196 -19.97 -24.79 24.50
C VAL A 196 -20.20 -23.73 23.44
N LEU A 197 -20.03 -24.09 22.16
CA LEU A 197 -20.26 -23.15 21.05
C LEU A 197 -21.73 -22.72 20.98
N GLY A 198 -22.68 -23.65 21.16
CA GLY A 198 -24.11 -23.35 21.14
C GLY A 198 -24.52 -22.36 22.24
N LEU A 199 -24.05 -22.57 23.47
CA LEU A 199 -24.30 -21.67 24.59
C LEU A 199 -23.64 -20.30 24.37
N ALA A 200 -22.38 -20.26 23.97
CA ALA A 200 -21.65 -19.01 23.75
C ALA A 200 -22.26 -18.19 22.61
N ALA A 201 -22.53 -18.83 21.47
CA ALA A 201 -23.17 -18.20 20.32
C ALA A 201 -24.60 -17.73 20.65
N SER A 202 -25.36 -18.46 21.46
CA SER A 202 -26.73 -18.06 21.87
C SER A 202 -26.72 -16.78 22.71
N VAL A 203 -25.77 -16.62 23.62
CA VAL A 203 -25.63 -15.35 24.36
C VAL A 203 -25.23 -14.20 23.43
N GLU A 204 -24.36 -14.46 22.47
CA GLU A 204 -23.81 -13.46 21.56
C GLU A 204 -24.77 -13.07 20.41
N ILE A 205 -25.97 -13.66 20.31
CA ILE A 205 -27.00 -13.22 19.34
C ILE A 205 -27.32 -11.73 19.51
N GLY A 206 -27.41 -11.26 20.75
CA GLY A 206 -27.70 -9.86 21.08
C GLY A 206 -26.49 -8.92 21.02
N SER A 207 -25.33 -9.41 20.60
CA SER A 207 -24.05 -8.69 20.64
C SER A 207 -23.61 -8.30 19.23
N GLU A 208 -23.37 -7.00 19.00
CA GLU A 208 -22.81 -6.51 17.73
C GLU A 208 -21.28 -6.65 17.65
N HIS A 209 -20.66 -7.20 18.71
CA HIS A 209 -19.21 -7.30 18.78
C HIS A 209 -18.66 -8.27 17.72
N PRO A 210 -17.60 -7.93 16.97
CA PRO A 210 -17.07 -8.78 15.89
C PRO A 210 -16.73 -10.22 16.31
N LEU A 211 -16.21 -10.42 17.53
CA LEU A 211 -15.94 -11.76 18.08
C LEU A 211 -17.23 -12.55 18.37
N GLY A 212 -18.28 -11.88 18.86
CA GLY A 212 -19.61 -12.46 19.08
C GLY A 212 -20.23 -12.93 17.77
N GLN A 213 -20.19 -12.05 16.76
CA GLN A 213 -20.65 -12.37 15.41
C GLN A 213 -19.90 -13.54 14.78
N ALA A 214 -18.58 -13.67 15.05
CA ALA A 214 -17.80 -14.81 14.58
C ALA A 214 -18.27 -16.14 15.21
N MET A 215 -18.62 -16.15 16.50
CA MET A 215 -19.17 -17.33 17.19
C MET A 215 -20.58 -17.69 16.67
N VAL A 216 -21.46 -16.69 16.53
CA VAL A 216 -22.82 -16.89 15.97
C VAL A 216 -22.74 -17.46 14.56
N LYS A 217 -21.86 -16.92 13.71
CA LYS A 217 -21.64 -17.40 12.35
C LYS A 217 -21.16 -18.86 12.35
N GLN A 218 -20.15 -19.19 13.15
CA GLN A 218 -19.62 -20.56 13.17
C GLN A 218 -20.65 -21.57 13.68
N ALA A 219 -21.47 -21.20 14.67
CA ALA A 219 -22.53 -22.07 15.17
C ALA A 219 -23.60 -22.34 14.09
N LYS A 220 -23.98 -21.30 13.33
CA LYS A 220 -24.91 -21.44 12.19
C LYS A 220 -24.33 -22.32 11.07
N GLU A 221 -23.06 -22.15 10.72
CA GLU A 221 -22.37 -22.98 9.71
C GLU A 221 -22.28 -24.45 10.12
N LYS A 222 -22.14 -24.74 11.42
CA LYS A 222 -22.16 -26.11 11.96
C LYS A 222 -23.57 -26.68 12.19
N GLY A 223 -24.63 -25.93 11.85
CA GLY A 223 -26.01 -26.36 12.05
C GLY A 223 -26.42 -26.49 13.53
N ILE A 224 -25.71 -25.81 14.44
CA ILE A 224 -26.01 -25.84 15.87
C ILE A 224 -27.24 -24.96 16.12
N ARG A 225 -28.24 -25.52 16.81
CA ARG A 225 -29.44 -24.78 17.21
C ARG A 225 -29.06 -23.69 18.21
N LEU A 226 -29.42 -22.45 17.90
CA LEU A 226 -29.26 -21.30 18.77
C LEU A 226 -30.58 -20.99 19.49
N VAL A 227 -30.48 -20.55 20.74
CA VAL A 227 -31.63 -20.20 21.59
C VAL A 227 -31.57 -18.72 21.90
N GLU A 228 -32.72 -18.06 21.92
CA GLU A 228 -32.80 -16.63 22.20
C GLU A 228 -32.48 -16.35 23.69
N PRO A 229 -31.48 -15.49 23.99
CA PRO A 229 -31.05 -15.25 25.35
C PRO A 229 -32.05 -14.38 26.12
N LYS A 230 -32.34 -14.75 27.37
CA LYS A 230 -33.14 -13.93 28.29
C LYS A 230 -32.25 -13.09 29.21
N GLY A 231 -32.61 -11.82 29.41
CA GLY A 231 -31.87 -10.92 30.32
C GLY A 231 -30.45 -10.62 29.85
N PHE A 232 -30.25 -10.43 28.55
CA PHE A 232 -28.94 -10.10 27.97
C PHE A 232 -28.37 -8.80 28.58
N GLN A 233 -27.10 -8.86 28.98
CA GLN A 233 -26.36 -7.74 29.53
C GLN A 233 -24.95 -7.71 28.93
N ALA A 234 -24.62 -6.61 28.24
CA ALA A 234 -23.27 -6.34 27.79
C ALA A 234 -22.45 -5.71 28.92
N ILE A 235 -21.38 -6.38 29.35
CA ILE A 235 -20.47 -5.93 30.40
C ILE A 235 -19.25 -5.32 29.72
N PHE A 236 -19.29 -4.00 29.59
CA PHE A 236 -18.33 -3.23 28.81
C PHE A 236 -16.86 -3.58 29.11
N GLY A 237 -16.11 -3.92 28.06
CA GLY A 237 -14.68 -4.24 28.13
C GLY A 237 -14.35 -5.55 28.84
N LYS A 238 -15.37 -6.38 29.11
CA LYS A 238 -15.20 -7.68 29.75
C LYS A 238 -15.88 -8.80 28.97
N GLY A 239 -17.10 -8.59 28.48
CA GLY A 239 -17.87 -9.61 27.76
C GLY A 239 -19.37 -9.40 27.86
N VAL A 240 -20.13 -10.48 27.72
CA VAL A 240 -21.60 -10.51 27.78
C VAL A 240 -22.08 -11.58 28.76
N LYS A 241 -23.29 -11.38 29.28
CA LYS A 241 -23.96 -12.28 30.21
C LYS A 241 -25.42 -12.41 29.81
N ALA A 242 -25.96 -13.63 29.80
CA ALA A 242 -27.39 -13.85 29.64
C ALA A 242 -27.82 -15.22 30.20
N LYS A 243 -29.13 -15.47 30.20
CA LYS A 243 -29.71 -16.78 30.54
C LYS A 243 -30.12 -17.51 29.26
N VAL A 244 -29.60 -18.71 29.04
CA VAL A 244 -29.90 -19.59 27.89
C VAL A 244 -30.31 -20.96 28.45
N ASP A 245 -31.48 -21.48 28.06
CA ASP A 245 -32.04 -22.74 28.61
C ASP A 245 -32.01 -22.82 30.15
N ASP A 246 -32.40 -21.72 30.80
CA ASP A 246 -32.35 -21.52 32.25
C ASP A 246 -30.97 -21.62 32.92
N LYS A 247 -29.89 -21.78 32.14
CA LYS A 247 -28.51 -21.67 32.59
C LYS A 247 -28.03 -20.23 32.43
N GLU A 248 -27.37 -19.71 33.47
CA GLU A 248 -26.65 -18.44 33.37
C GLU A 248 -25.32 -18.65 32.66
N VAL A 249 -25.12 -17.97 31.54
CA VAL A 249 -23.93 -18.10 30.68
C VAL A 249 -23.20 -16.76 30.61
N LEU A 250 -21.88 -16.82 30.76
CA LEU A 250 -20.96 -15.68 30.71
C LEU A 250 -19.97 -15.95 29.57
N VAL A 251 -19.83 -15.00 28.65
CA VAL A 251 -18.87 -15.07 27.54
C VAL A 251 -17.99 -13.84 27.59
N GLY A 252 -16.69 -14.00 27.73
CA GLY A 252 -15.77 -12.87 27.78
C GLY A 252 -14.44 -13.15 28.45
N SER A 253 -13.68 -12.07 28.65
CA SER A 253 -12.35 -12.07 29.24
C SER A 253 -12.29 -12.72 30.62
N ARG A 254 -11.11 -13.19 30.98
CA ARG A 254 -10.77 -13.71 32.31
C ARG A 254 -11.27 -12.86 33.48
N LYS A 255 -11.22 -11.53 33.36
CA LYS A 255 -11.69 -10.59 34.39
C LYS A 255 -13.19 -10.76 34.68
N LEU A 256 -14.00 -11.10 33.68
CA LEU A 256 -15.42 -11.36 33.85
C LEU A 256 -15.66 -12.60 34.72
N VAL A 257 -14.98 -13.69 34.38
CA VAL A 257 -15.16 -15.00 35.02
C VAL A 257 -14.70 -14.95 36.48
N VAL A 258 -13.51 -14.40 36.74
CA VAL A 258 -12.95 -14.28 38.09
C VAL A 258 -13.84 -13.41 38.99
N GLN A 259 -14.35 -12.28 38.48
CA GLN A 259 -15.21 -11.40 39.29
C GLN A 259 -16.58 -11.99 39.59
N THR A 260 -17.12 -12.83 38.69
CA THR A 260 -18.48 -13.35 38.84
C THR A 260 -18.50 -14.67 39.61
N ARG A 261 -17.49 -15.53 39.43
CA ARG A 261 -17.49 -16.90 39.99
C ARG A 261 -16.24 -17.27 40.81
N GLY A 262 -15.26 -16.38 40.95
CA GLY A 262 -14.09 -16.57 41.82
C GLY A 262 -13.10 -17.66 41.38
N ALA A 263 -13.28 -18.29 40.21
CA ALA A 263 -12.46 -19.40 39.74
C ALA A 263 -11.66 -19.04 38.47
N ASN A 264 -10.39 -19.47 38.44
CA ASN A 264 -9.56 -19.49 37.23
C ASN A 264 -9.57 -20.92 36.66
N LEU A 265 -10.41 -21.16 35.65
CA LEU A 265 -10.45 -22.43 34.95
C LEU A 265 -9.57 -22.33 33.70
N MET A 266 -8.72 -23.34 33.47
CA MET A 266 -7.93 -23.54 32.23
C MET A 266 -6.88 -22.47 31.89
N GLU A 267 -6.22 -21.92 32.92
CA GLU A 267 -5.24 -20.84 32.75
C GLU A 267 -4.06 -21.18 31.82
N ALA A 268 -3.56 -22.40 31.88
CA ALA A 268 -2.46 -22.84 31.02
C ALA A 268 -2.84 -22.79 29.53
N GLU A 269 -4.09 -23.12 29.24
CA GLU A 269 -4.60 -23.19 27.87
C GLU A 269 -4.88 -21.80 27.29
N LEU A 270 -5.43 -20.90 28.10
CA LEU A 270 -5.60 -19.48 27.75
C LEU A 270 -4.26 -18.86 27.34
N LYS A 271 -3.22 -19.03 28.16
CA LYS A 271 -1.89 -18.51 27.86
C LYS A 271 -1.29 -19.12 26.59
N ARG A 272 -1.50 -20.42 26.34
CA ARG A 272 -1.04 -21.08 25.12
C ARG A 272 -1.66 -20.44 23.88
N LEU A 273 -2.97 -20.22 23.88
CA LEU A 273 -3.67 -19.61 22.75
C LEU A 273 -3.28 -18.13 22.54
N GLU A 274 -3.10 -17.37 23.62
CA GLU A 274 -2.62 -15.98 23.54
C GLU A 274 -1.20 -15.89 22.93
N GLN A 275 -0.32 -16.83 23.27
CA GLN A 275 1.03 -16.93 22.68
C GLN A 275 0.99 -17.29 21.19
N GLU A 276 -0.05 -17.98 20.73
CA GLU A 276 -0.33 -18.26 19.32
C GLU A 276 -0.99 -17.07 18.60
N ALA A 277 -1.00 -15.87 19.21
CA ALA A 277 -1.64 -14.65 18.71
C ALA A 277 -3.16 -14.77 18.49
N LYS A 278 -3.83 -15.65 19.25
CA LYS A 278 -5.29 -15.79 19.27
C LYS A 278 -5.89 -14.95 20.40
N THR A 279 -7.17 -14.63 20.28
CA THR A 279 -7.95 -14.02 21.36
C THR A 279 -8.64 -15.13 22.15
N ALA A 280 -8.33 -15.25 23.44
CA ALA A 280 -8.84 -16.30 24.33
C ALA A 280 -9.48 -15.72 25.60
#